data_AF-A0A3D5W9X1-F1
#
_entry.id   AF-A0A3D5W9X1-F1
#
_cell.length_a   1.000
_cell.length_b   1.000
_cell.length_c   1.000
_cell.angle_alpha   90.00
_cell.angle_beta   90.00
_cell.angle_gamma   90.00
#
_symmetry.space_group_name_H-M   'P 1'
#
loop_
_entity.id
_entity.type
_entity.pdbx_description
1 polymer ?
#
loop_
_entity_poly.entity_id
_entity_poly.type
_entity_poly.pdbx_seq_one_letter_code
_entity_poly.pdbx_strand_id
1 'polypeptide(L)' 'TWISFANKRGLKVLYEDDPPLFNQYGIILINPKRHPHVNALAGQKFIDWMIGKEGQRAIASFRSGGQQLFFPNASP' A
#
# COMPACT_ATOMS: atom_id res chain seq x y z
N THR A 1 -12.76 1.94 -3.72
CA THR A 1 -12.12 3.26 -3.87
C THR A 1 -13.01 4.14 -4.74
N TRP A 2 -12.70 5.44 -4.90
CA TRP A 2 -13.44 6.29 -5.85
C TRP A 2 -13.48 5.69 -7.26
N ILE A 3 -12.34 5.11 -7.69
CA ILE A 3 -12.20 4.37 -8.96
C ILE A 3 -13.22 3.22 -9.03
N SER A 4 -13.30 2.36 -8.00
CA SER A 4 -14.25 1.25 -7.96
C SER A 4 -15.72 1.70 -7.93
N PHE A 5 -15.99 2.89 -7.41
CA PHE A 5 -17.33 3.47 -7.42
C PHE A 5 -17.77 3.89 -8.83
N ALA A 6 -16.83 4.11 -9.75
CA ALA A 6 -17.06 4.40 -11.17
C ALA A 6 -18.01 5.59 -11.43
N ASN A 7 -18.01 6.58 -10.52
CA ASN A 7 -18.82 7.79 -10.58
C ASN A 7 -20.28 7.58 -11.02
N LYS A 8 -20.98 6.61 -10.41
CA LYS A 8 -22.35 6.19 -10.76
C LYS A 8 -23.43 7.29 -10.77
N ARG A 9 -23.11 8.51 -10.33
CA ARG A 9 -24.08 9.62 -10.15
C ARG A 9 -23.56 10.97 -10.67
N GLY A 10 -22.55 11.00 -11.53
CA GLY A 10 -22.04 12.25 -12.12
C GLY A 10 -21.50 13.25 -11.09
N LEU A 11 -20.96 12.73 -9.99
CA LEU A 11 -20.40 13.50 -8.88
C LEU A 11 -19.01 14.05 -9.26
N LYS A 12 -18.64 15.18 -8.65
CA LYS A 12 -17.33 15.83 -8.82
C LYS A 12 -16.50 15.69 -7.55
N VAL A 13 -15.19 15.42 -7.71
CA VAL A 13 -14.23 15.48 -6.59
C VAL A 13 -14.03 16.94 -6.20
N LEU A 14 -14.19 17.24 -4.90
CA LEU A 14 -13.99 18.59 -4.35
C LEU A 14 -12.63 18.74 -3.66
N TYR A 15 -12.10 17.66 -3.09
CA TYR A 15 -10.83 17.60 -2.39
C TYR A 15 -10.13 16.29 -2.73
N GLU A 16 -8.83 16.36 -3.02
CA GLU A 16 -7.95 15.21 -3.27
C GLU A 16 -6.49 15.63 -2.98
N ASP A 17 -5.63 14.63 -2.78
CA ASP A 17 -4.18 14.80 -2.60
C ASP A 17 -3.71 15.59 -1.36
N ASP A 18 -4.60 15.89 -0.42
CA ASP A 18 -4.22 16.50 0.86
C ASP A 18 -3.61 15.47 1.83
N PRO A 19 -2.50 15.78 2.54
CA PRO A 19 -1.85 14.83 3.46
C PRO A 19 -2.76 14.17 4.51
N PRO A 20 -3.74 14.86 5.11
CA PRO A 20 -4.69 14.24 6.04
C PRO A 20 -5.62 13.20 5.39
N LEU A 21 -5.77 13.22 4.06
CA LEU A 21 -6.57 12.24 3.31
C LEU A 21 -5.77 10.99 2.95
N PHE A 22 -4.45 10.97 3.21
CA PHE A 22 -3.63 9.82 2.88
C PHE A 22 -3.94 8.63 3.79
N ASN A 23 -4.40 7.55 3.17
CA ASN A 23 -4.62 6.27 3.85
C ASN A 23 -3.29 5.48 3.91
N GLN A 24 -2.48 5.77 4.93
CA GLN A 24 -1.16 5.16 5.11
C GLN A 24 -1.25 3.67 5.42
N TYR A 25 -0.39 2.87 4.79
CA TYR A 25 -0.28 1.44 5.03
C TYR A 25 1.02 1.12 5.76
N GLY A 26 0.92 0.27 6.78
CA GLY A 26 2.07 -0.28 7.51
C GLY A 26 2.08 -1.81 7.44
N ILE A 27 3.28 -2.39 7.56
CA ILE A 27 3.48 -3.82 7.70
C ILE A 27 4.18 -4.10 9.02
N ILE A 28 3.70 -5.11 9.75
CA ILE A 28 4.20 -5.45 11.09
C ILE A 28 4.59 -6.92 11.09
N LEU A 29 5.85 -7.21 11.41
CA LEU A 29 6.29 -8.58 11.64
C LEU A 29 5.76 -9.07 12.99
N ILE A 30 5.08 -10.21 12.99
CA ILE A 30 4.61 -10.82 14.23
C ILE A 30 5.83 -11.27 15.06
N ASN A 31 5.84 -10.93 16.33
CA ASN A 31 6.95 -11.21 17.24
C ASN A 31 7.17 -12.73 17.43
N PRO A 32 8.28 -13.31 16.94
CA PRO A 32 8.53 -14.75 17.03
C PRO A 32 8.85 -15.22 18.45
N LYS A 33 9.31 -14.33 19.35
CA LYS A 33 9.51 -14.67 20.77
C LYS A 33 8.17 -14.97 21.47
N ARG A 34 7.09 -14.30 21.03
CA ARG A 34 5.73 -14.52 21.53
C ARG A 34 4.99 -15.61 20.74
N HIS A 35 5.29 -15.75 19.45
CA HIS A 35 4.66 -16.72 18.55
C HIS A 35 5.73 -17.56 17.82
N PRO A 36 6.30 -18.60 18.46
CA PRO A 36 7.44 -19.34 17.91
C PRO A 36 7.17 -20.10 16.61
N HIS A 37 5.89 -20.35 16.29
CA HIS A 37 5.46 -21.03 15.06
C HIS A 37 5.42 -20.11 13.84
N VAL A 38 5.57 -18.79 14.01
CA VAL A 38 5.56 -17.85 12.90
C VAL A 38 6.83 -18.01 12.06
N ASN A 39 6.66 -18.01 10.74
CA ASN A 39 7.77 -17.97 9.80
C ASN A 39 8.34 -16.54 9.68
N ALA A 40 9.06 -16.10 10.71
CA ALA A 40 9.59 -14.75 10.80
C ALA A 40 10.59 -14.44 9.68
N LEU A 41 11.38 -15.44 9.24
CA LEU A 41 12.34 -15.25 8.15
C LEU A 41 11.65 -14.93 6.83
N ALA A 42 10.59 -15.66 6.47
CA ALA A 42 9.81 -15.35 5.26
C ALA A 42 9.08 -14.01 5.39
N GLY A 43 8.54 -13.70 6.58
CA GLY A 43 7.91 -12.41 6.85
C GLY A 43 8.87 -11.23 6.66
N GLN A 44 10.09 -11.33 7.18
CA GLN A 44 11.10 -10.28 6.99
C GLN A 44 11.50 -10.14 5.53
N LYS A 45 11.72 -11.25 4.81
CA LYS A 45 12.01 -11.21 3.36
C LYS A 45 10.92 -10.47 2.57
N PHE A 46 9.66 -10.67 2.94
CA PHE A 46 8.55 -9.94 2.31
C PHE A 46 8.57 -8.45 2.65
N ILE A 47 8.82 -8.09 3.91
CA ILE A 47 8.96 -6.69 4.34
C ILE A 47 10.10 -6.01 3.57
N ASP A 48 11.27 -6.64 3.51
CA ASP A 48 12.45 -6.11 2.81
C ASP A 48 12.17 -5.88 1.33
N TRP A 49 11.47 -6.82 0.68
CA TRP A 49 11.03 -6.65 -0.71
C TRP A 49 10.03 -5.50 -0.85
N MET A 50 9.04 -5.40 0.04
CA MET A 50 7.99 -4.38 0.02
C MET A 50 8.57 -2.96 0.13
N ILE A 51 9.53 -2.73 1.03
CA ILE A 51 10.18 -1.42 1.21
C ILE A 51 11.32 -1.18 0.20
N GLY A 52 11.83 -2.24 -0.43
CA GLY A 52 12.89 -2.17 -1.41
C GLY A 52 12.45 -1.57 -2.76
N LYS A 53 13.44 -1.30 -3.62
CA LYS A 53 13.23 -0.68 -4.95
C LYS A 53 12.20 -1.43 -5.81
N GLU A 54 12.20 -2.75 -5.75
CA GLU A 54 11.26 -3.57 -6.53
C GLU A 54 9.83 -3.47 -6.03
N GLY A 55 9.61 -3.64 -4.72
CA GLY A 55 8.28 -3.50 -4.11
C GLY A 55 7.71 -2.10 -4.32
N GLN A 56 8.50 -1.05 -4.07
CA GLN A 56 8.06 0.32 -4.31
C GLN A 56 7.72 0.58 -5.79
N ARG A 57 8.48 0.04 -6.75
CA ARG A 57 8.13 0.13 -8.18
C ARG A 57 6.84 -0.62 -8.50
N ALA A 58 6.65 -1.82 -7.95
CA ALA A 58 5.44 -2.61 -8.16
C ALA A 58 4.19 -1.90 -7.61
N ILE A 59 4.30 -1.22 -6.46
CA ILE A 59 3.23 -0.40 -5.89
C ILE A 59 2.92 0.79 -6.81
N ALA A 60 3.95 1.53 -7.27
CA ALA A 60 3.77 2.68 -8.16
C ALA A 60 3.17 2.31 -9.53
N SER A 61 3.47 1.11 -10.04
CA SER A 61 3.00 0.65 -11.34
C SER A 61 1.59 0.06 -11.31
N PHE A 62 1.05 -0.24 -10.13
CA PHE A 62 -0.30 -0.78 -10.02
C PHE A 62 -1.35 0.19 -10.56
N ARG A 63 -2.29 -0.33 -11.36
CA ARG A 63 -3.37 0.43 -11.99
C ARG A 63 -4.70 -0.26 -11.77
N SER A 64 -5.74 0.53 -11.56
CA SER A 64 -7.14 0.08 -11.55
C SER A 64 -7.97 1.06 -12.38
N GLY A 65 -8.77 0.56 -13.32
CA GLY A 65 -9.52 1.42 -14.24
C GLY A 65 -8.64 2.41 -15.03
N GLY A 66 -7.39 2.03 -15.33
CA GLY A 66 -6.41 2.88 -16.02
C GLY A 66 -5.71 3.92 -15.14
N GLN A 67 -6.11 4.08 -13.88
CA GLN A 67 -5.55 5.09 -12.96
C GLN A 67 -4.62 4.47 -11.92
N GLN A 68 -3.61 5.23 -11.48
CA GLN A 68 -2.76 4.86 -10.35
C GLN A 68 -3.57 4.85 -9.07
N LEU A 69 -3.51 3.76 -8.31
CA LEU A 69 -4.27 3.65 -7.07
C LEU A 69 -3.39 3.83 -5.81
N PHE A 70 -2.13 3.41 -5.86
CA PHE A 70 -1.24 3.44 -4.71
C PHE A 70 -0.01 4.30 -4.97
N PHE A 71 0.46 4.97 -3.93
CA PHE A 71 1.60 5.89 -3.97
C PHE A 71 2.61 5.44 -2.91
N PRO A 72 3.72 4.82 -3.32
CA PRO A 72 4.73 4.30 -2.40
C PRO A 72 5.46 5.44 -1.70
N ASN A 73 5.71 5.30 -0.40
CA ASN A 73 6.40 6.29 0.44
C ASN A 73 7.34 5.64 1.47
N ALA A 74 7.79 4.40 1.24
CA ALA A 74 8.79 3.81 2.12
C ALA A 74 10.11 4.58 1.98
N SER A 75 10.64 5.00 3.12
CA SER A 75 12.01 5.53 3.21
C SER A 75 12.96 4.39 3.61
N PRO A 76 14.16 4.27 3.01
CA PRO A 76 15.18 3.32 3.43
C PRO A 76 15.62 3.55 4.89
#